data_AF-A0AAE6ZLI7-F1
#
_entry.id   AF-A0AAE6ZLI7-F1
#
_cell.length_a   1.000
_cell.length_b   1.000
_cell.length_c   1.000
_cell.angle_alpha   90.00
_cell.angle_beta   90.00
_cell.angle_gamma   90.00
#
_symmetry.space_group_name_H-M   'P 1'
#
loop_
_entity.id
_entity.type
_entity.pdbx_description
1 polymer ?
#
loop_
_entity_poly.entity_id
_entity_poly.type
_entity_poly.pdbx_seq_one_letter_code
_entity_poly.pdbx_strand_id
1 'polypeptide(L)'
;MEKIRCRIRVDSGLARIAAKVMRVKGVAMVLGRTIHLHGASRLEFLSNTAWLRHEACHVKQYREYGMIGFLARYLYQCARRGYYDNPLEVAARKAEADPGILEGIEII
;
A
#
# COMPACT_ATOMS: atom_id res chain seq x y z
N MET A 1 14.17 -16.58 6.22
CA MET A 1 13.42 -15.30 6.28
C MET A 1 11.94 -15.61 6.41
N GLU A 2 11.27 -15.05 7.42
CA GLU A 2 9.83 -15.23 7.59
C GLU A 2 9.07 -14.47 6.48
N LYS A 3 8.18 -15.17 5.76
CA LYS A 3 7.39 -14.59 4.67
C LYS A 3 6.25 -13.74 5.24
N ILE A 4 6.07 -12.54 4.71
CA ILE A 4 4.96 -11.65 5.09
C ILE A 4 3.71 -12.11 4.34
N ARG A 5 2.81 -12.78 5.06
CA ARG A 5 1.50 -13.16 4.51
C ARG A 5 0.60 -11.95 4.40
N CYS A 6 0.22 -11.62 3.18
CA CYS A 6 -0.62 -10.48 2.83
C CYS A 6 -2.00 -10.95 2.38
N ARG A 7 -3.04 -10.33 2.92
CA ARG A 7 -4.43 -10.59 2.50
C ARG A 7 -4.90 -9.47 1.59
N ILE A 8 -5.69 -9.81 0.57
CA ILE A 8 -6.37 -8.81 -0.26
C ILE A 8 -7.85 -8.80 0.11
N ARG A 9 -8.36 -7.64 0.53
CA ARG A 9 -9.78 -7.42 0.79
C ARG A 9 -10.35 -6.43 -0.22
N VAL A 10 -11.13 -6.94 -1.15
CA VAL A 10 -11.92 -6.12 -2.09
C VAL A 10 -13.13 -5.50 -1.39
N ASP A 11 -13.62 -4.39 -1.94
CA ASP A 11 -14.77 -3.61 -1.45
C ASP A 11 -14.73 -3.23 0.03
N SER A 12 -13.52 -2.94 0.50
CA SER A 12 -13.31 -2.44 1.86
C SER A 12 -13.97 -1.07 2.03
N GLY A 13 -14.81 -0.92 3.07
CA GLY A 13 -15.39 0.38 3.44
C GLY A 13 -14.33 1.44 3.72
N LEU A 14 -13.19 1.04 4.28
CA LEU A 14 -12.04 1.92 4.49
C LEU A 14 -11.46 2.42 3.17
N ALA A 15 -11.22 1.53 2.21
CA ALA A 15 -10.72 1.90 0.88
C ALA A 15 -11.73 2.78 0.12
N ARG A 16 -13.03 2.55 0.31
CA ARG A 16 -14.08 3.41 -0.25
C ARG A 16 -14.02 4.84 0.29
N ILE A 17 -13.79 5.00 1.59
CA ILE A 17 -13.61 6.33 2.20
C ILE A 17 -12.34 6.99 1.66
N ALA A 18 -11.22 6.25 1.60
CA ALA A 18 -9.97 6.74 1.05
C ALA A 18 -10.11 7.21 -0.42
N ALA A 19 -10.80 6.43 -1.25
CA ALA A 19 -11.07 6.80 -2.65
C ALA A 19 -11.86 8.11 -2.77
N LYS A 20 -12.88 8.30 -1.92
CA LYS A 20 -13.67 9.53 -1.88
C LYS A 20 -12.84 10.75 -1.47
N VAL A 21 -11.99 10.61 -0.45
CA VAL A 21 -11.09 11.68 0.01
C VAL A 21 -10.11 12.07 -1.10
N MET A 22 -9.55 11.09 -1.80
CA MET A 22 -8.60 11.31 -2.89
C MET A 22 -9.27 11.64 -4.24
N ARG A 23 -10.60 11.58 -4.33
CA ARG A 23 -11.41 11.82 -5.54
C ARG A 23 -11.00 10.92 -6.73
N VAL A 24 -10.61 9.68 -6.43
CA VAL A 24 -10.24 8.66 -7.43
C VAL A 24 -11.29 7.58 -7.55
N LYS A 25 -11.40 6.94 -8.72
CA LYS A 25 -12.36 5.85 -8.98
C LYS A 25 -11.95 4.54 -8.33
N GLY A 26 -10.66 4.31 -8.13
CA GLY A 26 -10.13 3.12 -7.49
C GLY A 26 -8.89 3.43 -6.68
N VAL A 27 -8.67 2.66 -5.61
CA VAL A 27 -7.55 2.81 -4.68
C VAL A 27 -7.18 1.45 -4.09
N ALA A 28 -5.89 1.27 -3.85
CA ALA A 28 -5.35 0.26 -2.96
C ALA A 28 -4.70 0.98 -1.78
N MET A 29 -4.87 0.42 -0.58
CA MET A 29 -4.17 0.90 0.59
C MET A 29 -3.82 -0.25 1.51
N VAL A 30 -2.68 -0.16 2.18
CA VAL A 30 -2.26 -1.16 3.16
C VAL A 30 -2.63 -0.73 4.56
N LEU A 31 -3.16 -1.68 5.33
CA LEU A 31 -3.26 -1.58 6.79
C LEU A 31 -2.60 -2.81 7.42
N GLY A 32 -1.37 -2.62 7.92
CA GLY A 32 -0.53 -3.68 8.47
C GLY A 32 -0.13 -4.70 7.41
N ARG A 33 -0.88 -5.80 7.31
CA ARG A 33 -0.64 -6.91 6.36
C ARG A 33 -1.81 -7.14 5.39
N THR A 34 -2.78 -6.23 5.39
CA THR A 34 -3.97 -6.36 4.53
C THR A 34 -3.99 -5.23 3.52
N ILE A 35 -4.09 -5.59 2.24
CA ILE A 35 -4.30 -4.68 1.13
C ILE A 35 -5.82 -4.53 0.96
N HIS A 36 -6.32 -3.32 1.15
CA HIS A 36 -7.72 -2.98 0.98
C HIS A 36 -7.92 -2.32 -0.38
N LEU A 37 -8.72 -2.96 -1.23
CA LEU A 37 -9.04 -2.48 -2.57
C LEU A 37 -10.45 -1.87 -2.59
N HIS A 38 -10.62 -0.82 -3.38
CA HIS A 38 -11.90 -0.32 -3.81
C HIS A 38 -11.81 0.15 -5.26
N GLY A 39 -12.86 -0.10 -6.06
CA GLY A 39 -12.89 0.30 -7.47
C GLY A 39 -11.95 -0.48 -8.39
N ALA A 40 -11.37 -1.58 -7.90
CA ALA A 40 -10.59 -2.55 -8.67
C ALA A 40 -10.81 -3.96 -8.11
N SER A 41 -10.85 -4.94 -9.01
CA SER A 41 -10.90 -6.35 -8.66
C SER A 41 -9.53 -6.87 -8.22
N ARG A 42 -9.52 -8.02 -7.54
CA ARG A 42 -8.27 -8.71 -7.16
C ARG A 42 -7.43 -9.06 -8.40
N LEU A 43 -8.06 -9.46 -9.50
CA LEU A 43 -7.36 -9.84 -10.72
C LEU A 43 -6.69 -8.63 -11.40
N GLU A 44 -7.40 -7.51 -11.51
CA GLU A 44 -6.85 -6.27 -12.06
C GLU A 44 -5.66 -5.77 -11.24
N PHE A 45 -5.78 -5.81 -9.91
CA PHE A 45 -4.69 -5.44 -9.00
C PHE A 45 -3.47 -6.34 -9.17
N LEU A 46 -3.66 -7.67 -9.19
CA LEU A 46 -2.56 -8.63 -9.35
C LEU A 46 -1.92 -8.59 -10.73
N SER A 47 -2.68 -8.24 -11.77
CA SER A 47 -2.16 -8.09 -13.13
C SER A 47 -1.32 -6.82 -13.30
N ASN A 48 -1.54 -5.81 -12.45
CA ASN A 48 -0.76 -4.58 -12.43
C ASN A 48 0.43 -4.72 -11.47
N THR A 49 1.56 -5.20 -12.01
CA THR A 49 2.78 -5.47 -11.22
C THR A 49 3.36 -4.22 -10.56
N ALA A 50 3.29 -3.05 -11.21
CA ALA A 50 3.73 -1.79 -10.62
C ALA A 50 2.90 -1.46 -9.37
N TRP A 51 1.57 -1.54 -9.49
CA TRP A 51 0.66 -1.29 -8.37
C TRP A 51 0.85 -2.30 -7.24
N LEU A 52 1.04 -3.57 -7.58
CA LEU A 52 1.33 -4.62 -6.61
C LEU A 52 2.62 -4.34 -5.82
N ARG A 53 3.68 -3.91 -6.51
CA ARG A 53 4.98 -3.55 -5.93
C ARG A 53 4.89 -2.31 -5.03
N HIS A 54 4.09 -1.34 -5.42
CA HIS A 54 3.80 -0.15 -4.62
C HIS A 54 3.21 -0.55 -3.27
N GLU A 55 2.12 -1.33 -3.26
CA GLU A 55 1.49 -1.78 -2.01
C GLU A 55 2.41 -2.72 -1.21
N ALA A 56 3.19 -3.57 -1.89
CA ALA A 56 4.20 -4.40 -1.26
C ALA A 56 5.26 -3.59 -0.48
N CYS A 57 5.65 -2.42 -1.00
CA CYS A 57 6.53 -1.50 -0.28
C CYS A 57 5.90 -1.05 1.04
N HIS A 58 4.62 -0.66 1.02
CA HIS A 58 3.90 -0.29 2.24
C HIS A 58 3.80 -1.44 3.23
N VAL A 59 3.56 -2.68 2.78
CA VAL A 59 3.59 -3.85 3.66
C VAL A 59 4.95 -3.97 4.37
N LYS A 60 6.05 -3.80 3.64
CA LYS A 60 7.41 -3.85 4.21
C LYS A 60 7.64 -2.70 5.19
N GLN A 61 7.20 -1.49 4.86
CA GLN A 61 7.26 -0.32 5.76
C GLN A 61 6.43 -0.53 7.02
N TYR A 62 5.24 -1.14 6.93
CA TYR A 62 4.42 -1.52 8.08
C TYR A 62 5.10 -2.59 8.95
N ARG A 63 5.85 -3.51 8.34
CA ARG A 63 6.65 -4.49 9.10
C ARG A 63 7.81 -3.81 9.84
N GLU A 64 8.46 -2.83 9.23
CA GLU A 64 9.60 -2.10 9.83
C GLU A 64 9.16 -1.16 10.96
N TYR A 65 8.13 -0.35 10.73
CA TYR A 65 7.70 0.69 11.68
C TYR A 65 6.54 0.28 12.58
N GLY A 66 5.93 -0.88 12.33
CA GLY A 66 4.67 -1.26 12.98
C GLY A 66 3.49 -0.42 12.52
N MET A 67 2.28 -0.79 12.97
CA MET A 67 1.04 -0.14 12.52
C MET A 67 0.97 1.35 12.89
N ILE A 68 1.15 1.65 14.17
CA ILE A 68 1.05 3.03 14.68
C ILE A 68 2.24 3.87 14.19
N GLY A 69 3.45 3.30 14.19
CA GLY A 69 4.65 4.00 13.76
C GLY A 69 4.59 4.39 12.28
N PHE A 70 4.10 3.51 11.41
CA PHE A 70 3.88 3.83 10.01
C PHE A 70 2.85 4.95 9.84
N LEU A 71 1.66 4.83 10.44
CA LEU A 71 0.58 5.81 10.27
C LEU A 71 0.99 7.19 10.79
N ALA A 72 1.64 7.28 11.95
CA ALA A 72 2.11 8.54 12.51
C ALA A 72 3.13 9.22 11.58
N ARG A 73 4.11 8.46 11.06
CA ARG A 73 5.10 8.96 10.09
C ARG A 73 4.43 9.40 8.80
N TYR A 74 3.50 8.59 8.28
CA TYR A 74 2.79 8.88 7.05
C TYR A 74 1.99 10.17 7.15
N LEU A 75 1.17 10.32 8.19
CA LEU A 75 0.37 11.52 8.40
C LEU A 75 1.24 12.75 8.68
N TYR A 76 2.30 12.62 9.49
CA TYR A 76 3.23 13.71 9.76
C TYR A 76 3.93 14.19 8.48
N GLN A 77 4.45 13.28 7.67
CA GLN A 77 5.14 13.61 6.43
C GLN A 77 4.16 14.17 5.39
N CYS A 78 2.94 13.62 5.31
CA CYS A 78 1.89 14.12 4.44
C CYS A 78 1.44 15.53 4.84
N ALA A 79 1.34 15.85 6.13
CA ALA A 79 1.01 17.19 6.60
C ALA A 79 2.15 18.20 6.32
N ARG A 80 3.40 17.77 6.42
CA ARG A 80 4.57 18.64 6.25
C ARG A 80 4.98 18.85 4.78
N ARG A 81 4.82 17.85 3.92
CA ARG A 81 5.32 17.84 2.53
C ARG A 81 4.23 17.59 1.49
N GLY A 82 3.01 17.25 1.92
CA GLY A 82 1.97 16.76 1.03
C GLY A 82 2.11 15.27 0.71
N TYR A 83 1.12 14.74 0.00
CA TYR A 83 1.06 13.33 -0.40
C TYR A 83 2.18 12.97 -1.39
N TYR A 84 2.42 13.83 -2.39
CA TYR A 84 3.36 13.52 -3.47
C TYR A 84 4.82 13.44 -3.00
N ASP A 85 5.24 14.34 -2.11
CA ASP A 85 6.61 14.40 -1.58
C ASP A 85 6.79 13.64 -0.25
N ASN A 86 5.81 12.84 0.16
CA ASN A 86 5.95 11.96 1.31
C ASN A 86 7.03 10.90 1.02
N PRO A 87 8.12 10.80 1.81
CA PRO A 87 9.18 9.84 1.55
C PRO A 87 8.71 8.38 1.49
N LEU A 88 7.63 8.04 2.20
CA LEU A 88 7.04 6.70 2.15
C LEU A 88 6.41 6.41 0.79
N GLU A 89 5.69 7.39 0.22
CA GLU A 89 5.11 7.34 -1.12
C GLU A 89 6.19 7.36 -2.21
N VAL A 90 7.23 8.18 -2.02
CA VAL A 90 8.38 8.22 -2.95
C VAL A 90 9.09 6.87 -2.98
N ALA A 91 9.27 6.22 -1.82
CA ALA A 91 9.83 4.87 -1.76
C ALA A 91 8.93 3.84 -2.44
N ALA A 92 7.60 3.93 -2.26
CA ALA A 92 6.64 3.05 -2.91
C ALA A 92 6.65 3.22 -4.44
N ARG A 93 6.73 4.45 -4.95
CA ARG A 93 6.90 4.72 -6.39
C ARG A 93 8.21 4.18 -6.96
N LYS A 94 9.31 4.30 -6.22
CA LYS A 94 10.58 3.68 -6.63
C LYS A 94 10.46 2.16 -6.69
N ALA A 95 9.70 1.56 -5.78
CA ALA A 95 9.49 0.12 -5.75
C ALA A 95 8.66 -0.40 -6.93
N GLU A 96 7.87 0.43 -7.61
CA GLU A 96 7.11 0.04 -8.82
C GLU A 96 8.01 -0.59 -9.90
N ALA A 97 9.26 -0.12 -10.00
CA ALA A 97 10.27 -0.63 -10.92
C ALA A 97 11.16 -1.74 -10.33
N ASP A 98 11.07 -2.02 -9.03
CA ASP A 98 11.91 -3.00 -8.33
C ASP A 98 11.23 -4.37 -8.27
N PRO A 99 11.69 -5.38 -9.05
CA PRO A 99 11.13 -6.73 -8.97
C PRO A 99 11.41 -7.41 -7.62
N GLY A 100 12.50 -7.05 -6.93
CA GLY A 100 12.91 -7.63 -5.65
C GLY A 100 12.00 -7.22 -4.48
N ILE A 101 11.17 -6.19 -4.64
CA ILE A 101 10.28 -5.75 -3.55
C ILE A 101 9.22 -6.81 -3.20
N LEU A 102 8.87 -7.69 -4.14
CA LEU A 102 7.92 -8.78 -3.89
C LEU A 102 8.57 -9.97 -3.16
N GLU A 103 9.89 -10.01 -3.05
CA GLU A 103 10.58 -11.07 -2.33
C GLU A 103 10.18 -11.08 -0.86
N GLY A 104 9.80 -12.27 -0.39
CA GLY A 104 9.34 -12.50 0.97
C GLY A 104 7.89 -12.05 1.22
N ILE A 105 7.13 -11.65 0.21
CA ILE A 105 5.69 -11.38 0.32
C ILE A 105 4.92 -12.55 -0.26
N GLU A 106 3.96 -13.07 0.52
CA GLU A 106 3.09 -14.16 0.11
C GLU A 106 1.65 -13.68 0.16
N ILE A 107 0.97 -13.65 -0.99
CA ILE A 107 -0.43 -13.21 -1.06
C ILE A 107 -1.33 -14.41 -0.87
N ILE A 108 -2.18 -14.36 0.15
CA ILE A 108 -3.12 -15.43 0.51
C ILE A 108 -4.60 -15.05 0.30
#